data_AF-A0A2K3K5M5-F1
#
_entry.id   AF-A0A2K3K5M5-F1
#
_cell.length_a   1.000
_cell.length_b   1.000
_cell.length_c   1.000
_cell.angle_alpha   90.00
_cell.angle_beta   90.00
_cell.angle_gamma   90.00
#
_symmetry.space_group_name_H-M   'P 1'
#
loop_
_entity.id
_entity.type
_entity.pdbx_description
1 polymer ?
#
loop_
_entity_poly.entity_id
_entity_poly.type
_entity_poly.pdbx_seq_one_letter_code
_entity_poly.pdbx_strand_id
1 'polypeptide(L)'
;MQYVQDYEAGVTYGVKTEASQHVTVQVRWMRPQQGYLSLNTDGAVKNGSQQAGCGGVIRNDSGNWVCGFAKALGPCSAFVAELWGILEGIIIAKDRNIMRIEVQVDSTAVLQCLTSSKNGSVRGRRLVRKIRELIEQGIEVQFKHV
;
A
#
# COMPACT_ATOMS: atom_id res chain seq x y z
N MET A 1 -14.62 36.70 24.36
CA MET A 1 -14.89 35.45 23.60
C MET A 1 -13.88 34.41 24.04
N GLN A 2 -14.35 33.25 24.53
CA GLN A 2 -13.55 32.15 25.10
C GLN A 2 -12.34 31.75 24.24
N TYR A 3 -12.51 31.79 22.91
CA TYR A 3 -11.52 31.39 21.91
C TYR A 3 -10.17 32.13 21.98
N VAL A 4 -10.19 33.43 22.29
CA VAL A 4 -8.95 34.24 22.34
C VAL A 4 -8.16 33.94 23.61
N GLN A 5 -8.85 33.64 24.72
CA GLN A 5 -8.22 33.28 25.99
C GLN A 5 -7.63 31.86 25.94
N ASP A 6 -8.29 30.92 25.26
CA ASP A 6 -7.79 29.56 25.06
C ASP A 6 -6.54 29.55 24.14
N TYR A 7 -6.48 30.44 23.15
CA TYR A 7 -5.31 30.61 22.28
C TYR A 7 -4.11 31.17 23.05
N GLU A 8 -4.31 32.19 23.89
CA GLU A 8 -3.25 32.76 24.73
C GLU A 8 -2.77 31.76 25.82
N ALA A 9 -3.69 30.97 26.39
CA ALA A 9 -3.33 29.91 27.34
C ALA A 9 -2.47 28.81 26.69
N GLY A 10 -2.74 28.44 25.44
CA GLY A 10 -1.96 27.45 24.68
C GLY A 10 -0.54 27.89 24.33
N VAL A 11 -0.29 29.20 24.21
CA VAL A 11 1.06 29.75 23.96
C VAL A 11 1.92 29.75 25.23
N THR A 12 1.30 29.76 26.41
CA THR A 12 2.00 29.89 27.70
C THR A 12 2.55 28.55 28.22
N TYR A 13 1.99 27.42 27.79
CA TYR A 13 2.52 26.09 28.11
C TYR A 13 3.46 25.61 27.01
N GLY A 14 4.73 26.03 27.12
CA GLY A 14 5.82 25.66 26.22
C GLY A 14 6.14 24.17 26.21
N VAL A 15 5.26 23.35 25.65
CA VAL A 15 5.65 22.05 25.09
C VAL A 15 6.22 22.34 23.71
N LYS A 16 7.52 22.62 23.67
CA LYS A 16 8.27 22.53 22.42
C LYS A 16 8.25 21.07 22.01
N THR A 17 7.29 20.69 21.17
CA THR A 17 7.47 19.47 20.37
C THR A 17 8.73 19.71 19.55
N GLU A 18 9.76 18.91 19.80
CA GLU A 18 10.97 18.90 18.98
C GLU A 18 10.54 18.87 17.52
N ALA A 19 11.06 19.81 16.73
CA ALA A 19 10.79 19.85 15.30
C ALA A 19 11.12 18.47 14.73
N SER A 20 10.09 17.78 14.23
CA SER A 20 10.28 16.47 13.61
C SER A 20 11.36 16.63 12.53
N GLN A 21 12.44 15.87 12.63
CA GLN A 21 13.52 15.94 11.66
C GLN A 21 12.94 15.62 10.28
N HIS A 22 12.79 16.65 9.45
CA HIS A 22 12.45 16.48 8.04
C HIS A 22 13.65 15.86 7.35
N VAL A 23 13.65 14.54 7.26
CA VAL A 23 14.59 13.79 6.43
C VAL A 23 14.13 13.93 4.98
N THR A 24 14.89 14.65 4.18
CA THR A 24 14.71 14.65 2.73
C THR A 24 15.18 13.31 2.19
N VAL A 25 14.24 12.37 1.99
CA VAL A 25 14.51 11.11 1.30
C VAL A 25 14.42 11.37 -0.20
N GLN A 26 15.47 11.07 -0.95
CA GLN A 26 15.36 11.02 -2.41
C GLN A 26 14.53 9.80 -2.81
N VAL A 27 13.22 10.02 -2.98
CA VAL A 27 12.29 9.01 -3.50
C VAL A 27 12.43 8.98 -5.02
N ARG A 28 13.37 8.19 -5.52
CA ARG A 28 13.42 7.84 -6.94
C ARG A 28 12.73 6.49 -7.16
N TRP A 29 11.92 6.38 -8.20
CA TRP A 29 11.44 5.08 -8.63
C TRP A 29 12.63 4.18 -8.94
N MET A 30 12.68 3.02 -8.28
CA MET A 30 13.70 2.01 -8.52
C MET A 30 13.15 1.00 -9.52
N ARG A 31 13.93 0.73 -10.56
CA ARG A 31 13.63 -0.36 -11.50
C ARG A 31 13.44 -1.66 -10.72
N PRO A 32 12.46 -2.50 -11.13
CA PRO A 32 12.33 -3.82 -10.55
C PRO A 32 13.55 -4.67 -10.91
N GLN A 33 13.72 -5.79 -10.21
CA GLN A 33 14.72 -6.78 -10.59
C GLN A 33 14.56 -7.18 -12.07
N GLN A 34 15.67 -7.44 -12.78
CA GLN A 34 15.63 -7.85 -14.18
C GLN A 34 14.73 -9.09 -14.37
N GLY A 35 13.84 -9.03 -15.37
CA GLY A 35 12.88 -10.10 -15.65
C GLY A 35 11.58 -10.04 -14.85
N TYR A 36 11.42 -9.03 -13.99
CA TYR A 36 10.20 -8.75 -13.24
C TYR A 36 9.48 -7.51 -13.79
N LEU A 37 8.15 -7.55 -13.74
CA LEU A 37 7.32 -6.36 -13.91
C LEU A 37 7.04 -5.74 -12.54
N SER A 38 7.04 -4.42 -12.44
CA SER A 38 6.72 -3.71 -11.21
C SER A 38 5.20 -3.55 -11.08
N LEU A 39 4.63 -3.98 -9.96
CA LEU A 39 3.25 -3.70 -9.55
C LEU A 39 3.28 -2.70 -8.38
N ASN A 40 2.85 -1.47 -8.61
CA ASN A 40 2.61 -0.48 -7.57
C ASN A 40 1.12 -0.49 -7.23
N THR A 41 0.78 -0.50 -5.95
CA THR A 41 -0.62 -0.40 -5.49
C THR A 41 -0.79 0.74 -4.50
N ASP A 42 -2.00 1.27 -4.41
CA ASP A 42 -2.39 2.26 -3.41
C ASP A 42 -3.87 2.05 -3.03
N GLY A 43 -4.16 2.17 -1.74
CA GLY A 43 -5.45 2.00 -1.11
C GLY A 43 -5.89 3.28 -0.39
N ALA A 44 -6.92 3.93 -0.92
CA ALA A 44 -7.41 5.20 -0.38
C ALA A 44 -8.74 5.03 0.39
N VAL A 45 -8.86 5.75 1.50
CA VAL A 45 -10.10 5.88 2.27
C VAL A 45 -10.45 7.34 2.48
N LYS A 46 -11.71 7.71 2.24
CA LYS A 46 -12.18 9.06 2.46
C LYS A 46 -12.73 9.21 3.88
N ASN A 47 -12.06 10.03 4.68
CA ASN A 47 -12.44 10.31 6.08
C ASN A 47 -13.89 10.81 6.19
N GLY A 48 -14.60 10.35 7.22
CA GLY A 48 -16.00 10.72 7.47
C GLY A 48 -16.99 10.15 6.45
N SER A 49 -16.54 9.25 5.56
CA SER A 49 -17.39 8.58 4.58
C SER A 49 -17.24 7.07 4.65
N GLN A 50 -18.22 6.37 4.05
CA GLN A 50 -18.24 4.92 3.90
C GLN A 50 -17.59 4.49 2.56
N GLN A 51 -16.60 5.27 2.08
CA GLN A 51 -15.98 5.10 0.76
C GLN A 51 -14.49 4.77 0.89
N ALA A 52 -14.11 3.64 0.33
CA ALA A 52 -12.73 3.28 0.06
C ALA A 52 -12.59 2.70 -1.35
N GLY A 53 -11.39 2.78 -1.87
CA GLY A 53 -11.01 2.19 -3.15
C GLY A 53 -9.53 1.79 -3.13
N CYS A 54 -9.16 0.97 -4.09
CA CYS A 54 -7.77 0.66 -4.37
C CYS A 54 -7.49 0.84 -5.86
N GLY A 55 -6.22 0.97 -6.19
CA GLY A 55 -5.75 0.97 -7.56
C GLY A 55 -4.33 0.45 -7.64
N GLY A 56 -3.86 0.35 -8.87
CA GLY A 56 -2.49 -0.02 -9.10
C GLY A 56 -2.09 0.09 -10.55
N VAL A 57 -0.78 0.06 -10.76
CA VAL A 57 -0.14 0.20 -12.05
C VAL A 57 0.91 -0.88 -12.21
N ILE A 58 0.96 -1.48 -13.40
CA ILE A 58 1.98 -2.45 -13.79
C ILE A 58 2.89 -1.79 -14.83
N ARG A 59 4.20 -1.83 -14.55
CA ARG A 59 5.25 -1.34 -15.43
C ARG A 59 6.25 -2.45 -15.76
N ASN A 60 6.88 -2.37 -16.92
CA ASN A 60 7.98 -3.26 -17.25
C ASN A 60 9.30 -2.84 -16.56
N ASP A 61 10.34 -3.64 -16.75
CA ASP A 61 11.68 -3.43 -16.21
C ASP A 61 12.35 -2.11 -16.67
N SER A 62 11.92 -1.60 -17.82
CA SER A 62 12.31 -0.30 -18.36
C SER A 62 11.51 0.86 -17.79
N GLY A 63 10.48 0.59 -16.97
CA GLY A 63 9.57 1.58 -16.39
C GLY A 63 8.42 1.98 -17.30
N ASN A 64 8.26 1.35 -18.46
CA ASN A 64 7.17 1.63 -19.39
C ASN A 64 5.85 1.10 -18.83
N TRP A 65 4.78 1.84 -19.06
CA TRP A 65 3.43 1.43 -18.72
C TRP A 65 3.04 0.15 -19.44
N VAL A 66 2.46 -0.81 -18.70
CA VAL A 66 1.86 -2.03 -19.25
C VAL A 66 0.34 -1.97 -19.11
N CYS A 67 -0.15 -1.80 -17.88
CA CYS A 67 -1.58 -1.64 -17.59
C CYS A 67 -1.80 -1.05 -16.19
N GLY A 68 -3.05 -0.76 -15.84
CA GLY A 68 -3.43 -0.33 -14.51
C GLY A 68 -4.91 -0.55 -14.24
N PHE A 69 -5.32 -0.34 -13.00
CA PHE A 69 -6.67 -0.60 -12.53
C PHE A 69 -7.05 0.33 -11.38
N ALA A 70 -8.37 0.44 -11.18
CA ALA A 70 -8.98 1.09 -10.02
C ALA A 70 -10.26 0.33 -9.66
N LYS A 71 -10.53 0.19 -8.36
CA LYS A 71 -11.64 -0.60 -7.83
C LYS A 71 -12.25 0.08 -6.62
N ALA A 72 -13.57 0.28 -6.63
CA ALA A 72 -14.31 0.70 -5.45
C ALA A 72 -14.54 -0.51 -4.52
N LEU A 73 -14.27 -0.34 -3.22
CA LEU A 73 -14.32 -1.43 -2.23
C LEU A 73 -15.45 -1.26 -1.21
N GLY A 74 -16.06 -0.08 -1.15
CA GLY A 74 -16.99 0.28 -0.09
C GLY A 74 -16.25 0.50 1.25
N PRO A 75 -16.93 0.38 2.40
CA PRO A 75 -16.33 0.63 3.70
C PRO A 75 -15.19 -0.34 4.04
N CYS A 76 -13.96 0.15 4.11
CA CYS A 76 -12.85 -0.58 4.70
C CYS A 76 -11.75 0.35 5.22
N SER A 77 -10.78 -0.20 5.96
CA SER A 77 -9.59 0.54 6.35
C SER A 77 -8.60 0.67 5.18
N ALA A 78 -7.69 1.65 5.24
CA ALA A 78 -6.63 1.81 4.25
C ALA A 78 -5.80 0.53 4.12
N PHE A 79 -5.46 -0.10 5.25
CA PHE A 79 -4.80 -1.41 5.27
C PHE A 79 -5.53 -2.49 4.47
N VAL A 80 -6.86 -2.56 4.56
CA VAL A 80 -7.65 -3.54 3.78
C VAL A 80 -7.74 -3.13 2.32
N ALA A 81 -7.82 -1.83 2.03
CA ALA A 81 -7.80 -1.31 0.66
C ALA A 81 -6.49 -1.66 -0.06
N GLU A 82 -5.34 -1.48 0.61
CA GLU A 82 -4.03 -1.89 0.10
C GLU A 82 -3.97 -3.39 -0.23
N LEU A 83 -4.41 -4.25 0.71
CA LEU A 83 -4.45 -5.69 0.47
C LEU A 83 -5.35 -6.07 -0.72
N TRP A 84 -6.44 -5.34 -0.94
CA TRP A 84 -7.28 -5.51 -2.12
C TRP A 84 -6.57 -5.07 -3.40
N GLY A 85 -5.82 -3.96 -3.36
CA GLY A 85 -4.99 -3.50 -4.48
C GLY A 85 -3.99 -4.58 -4.89
N ILE A 86 -3.26 -5.15 -3.93
CA ILE A 86 -2.30 -6.23 -4.17
C ILE A 86 -2.99 -7.47 -4.77
N LEU A 87 -4.11 -7.90 -4.17
CA LEU A 87 -4.85 -9.06 -4.67
C LEU A 87 -5.32 -8.85 -6.11
N GLU A 88 -5.93 -7.70 -6.41
CA GLU A 88 -6.44 -7.39 -7.75
C GLU A 88 -5.30 -7.29 -8.77
N GLY A 89 -4.20 -6.65 -8.41
CA GLY A 89 -3.02 -6.53 -9.27
C GLY A 89 -2.38 -7.88 -9.60
N ILE A 90 -2.32 -8.81 -8.64
CA ILE A 90 -1.84 -10.18 -8.88
C ILE A 90 -2.77 -10.94 -9.84
N ILE A 91 -4.09 -10.84 -9.66
CA ILE A 91 -5.07 -11.46 -10.57
C ILE A 91 -4.88 -10.93 -11.99
N ILE A 92 -4.82 -9.61 -12.12
CA ILE A 92 -4.58 -8.91 -13.39
C ILE A 92 -3.26 -9.33 -14.06
N ALA A 93 -2.20 -9.55 -13.28
CA ALA A 93 -0.92 -10.02 -13.77
C ALA A 93 -1.04 -11.44 -14.34
N LYS A 94 -1.70 -12.34 -13.60
CA LYS A 94 -1.95 -13.72 -14.06
C LYS A 94 -2.79 -13.77 -15.32
N ASP A 95 -3.87 -12.98 -15.39
CA ASP A 95 -4.75 -12.91 -16.57
C ASP A 95 -4.01 -12.42 -17.83
N ARG A 96 -2.91 -11.69 -17.65
CA ARG A 96 -2.02 -11.22 -18.73
C ARG A 96 -0.80 -12.12 -18.96
N ASN A 97 -0.76 -13.30 -18.36
CA ASN A 97 0.37 -14.24 -18.41
C ASN A 97 1.70 -13.63 -17.92
N ILE A 98 1.63 -12.68 -16.98
CA ILE A 98 2.81 -12.13 -16.32
C ILE A 98 3.17 -13.05 -15.17
N MET A 99 4.29 -13.76 -15.31
CA MET A 99 4.71 -14.80 -14.38
C MET A 99 5.60 -14.31 -13.24
N ARG A 100 6.17 -13.11 -13.35
CA ARG A 100 7.12 -12.57 -12.36
C ARG A 100 6.83 -11.09 -12.10
N ILE A 101 6.46 -10.77 -10.86
CA ILE A 101 6.13 -9.41 -10.44
C ILE A 101 6.84 -8.99 -9.15
N GLU A 102 7.32 -7.76 -9.13
CA GLU A 102 7.82 -7.07 -7.93
C GLU A 102 6.71 -6.14 -7.44
N VAL A 103 6.10 -6.48 -6.31
CA VAL A 103 5.05 -5.68 -5.66
C VAL A 103 5.70 -4.64 -4.76
N GLN A 104 5.49 -3.38 -5.10
CA GLN A 104 5.98 -2.23 -4.34
C GLN A 104 4.91 -1.78 -3.36
N VAL A 105 5.21 -1.92 -2.06
CA VAL A 105 4.30 -1.66 -0.94
C VAL A 105 4.88 -0.53 -0.10
N ASP A 106 4.11 0.54 0.09
CA ASP A 106 4.49 1.71 0.91
C ASP A 106 4.14 1.53 2.40
N SER A 107 3.28 0.55 2.70
CA SER A 107 2.85 0.23 4.05
C SER A 107 3.68 -0.90 4.67
N THR A 108 4.55 -0.54 5.61
CA THR A 108 5.26 -1.50 6.48
C THR A 108 4.32 -2.52 7.11
N ALA A 109 3.13 -2.11 7.55
CA ALA A 109 2.14 -2.97 8.16
C ALA A 109 1.62 -4.04 7.18
N VAL A 110 1.35 -3.65 5.93
CA VAL A 110 0.93 -4.58 4.87
C VAL A 110 2.05 -5.55 4.53
N LEU A 111 3.27 -5.05 4.36
CA LEU A 111 4.45 -5.87 4.07
C LEU A 111 4.70 -6.90 5.18
N GLN A 112 4.66 -6.50 6.44
CA GLN A 112 4.79 -7.39 7.60
C GLN A 112 3.67 -8.43 7.62
N CYS A 113 2.44 -8.04 7.30
CA CYS A 113 1.30 -8.96 7.27
C CYS A 113 1.42 -10.03 6.17
N LEU A 114 1.99 -9.68 5.01
CA LEU A 114 2.21 -10.60 3.90
C LEU A 114 3.36 -11.56 4.15
N THR A 115 4.45 -11.07 4.73
CA THR A 115 5.70 -11.82 4.97
C THR A 115 5.69 -12.65 6.26
N SER A 116 4.91 -12.28 7.27
CA SER A 116 4.90 -12.99 8.56
C SER A 116 4.16 -14.34 8.50
N SER A 117 4.77 -15.39 9.05
CA SER A 117 4.15 -16.72 9.24
C SER A 117 3.08 -16.74 10.33
N LYS A 118 3.03 -15.71 11.19
CA LYS A 118 1.98 -15.57 12.21
C LYS A 118 0.67 -15.15 11.56
N ASN A 119 -0.46 -15.63 12.10
CA ASN A 119 -1.78 -15.14 11.73
C ASN A 119 -1.82 -13.63 11.97
N GLY A 120 -1.63 -12.82 10.93
CA GLY A 120 -1.66 -11.36 11.00
C GLY A 120 -2.99 -10.82 11.52
N SER A 121 -3.22 -9.52 11.33
CA SER A 121 -4.50 -8.88 11.68
C SER A 121 -5.71 -9.74 11.28
N VAL A 122 -6.65 -9.94 12.20
CA VAL A 122 -7.92 -10.64 11.91
C VAL A 122 -8.62 -9.97 10.71
N ARG A 123 -8.52 -8.63 10.63
CA ARG A 123 -8.94 -7.83 9.49
C ARG A 123 -7.89 -7.98 8.39
N GLY A 124 -8.26 -8.64 7.29
CA GLY A 124 -7.38 -8.89 6.14
C GLY A 124 -6.85 -10.32 6.02
N ARG A 125 -6.99 -11.18 7.05
CA ARG A 125 -6.53 -12.59 7.01
C ARG A 125 -7.02 -13.36 5.77
N ARG A 126 -8.28 -13.18 5.39
CA ARG A 126 -8.86 -13.83 4.20
C ARG A 126 -8.21 -13.36 2.90
N LEU A 127 -7.84 -12.08 2.80
CA LEU A 127 -7.16 -11.51 1.63
C LEU A 127 -5.73 -12.02 1.57
N VAL A 128 -4.99 -11.99 2.68
CA VAL A 128 -3.62 -12.51 2.75
C VAL A 128 -3.57 -13.99 2.37
N ARG A 129 -4.53 -14.79 2.84
CA ARG A 129 -4.64 -16.19 2.44
C ARG A 129 -4.83 -16.34 0.92
N LYS A 130 -5.76 -15.58 0.33
CA LYS A 130 -5.98 -15.60 -1.13
C LYS A 130 -4.74 -15.16 -1.91
N ILE A 131 -4.05 -14.12 -1.44
CA ILE A 131 -2.80 -13.65 -2.05
C ILE A 131 -1.76 -14.78 -2.05
N ARG A 132 -1.57 -15.46 -0.92
CA ARG A 132 -0.66 -16.60 -0.80
C ARG A 132 -1.05 -17.77 -1.72
N GLU A 133 -2.34 -18.12 -1.75
CA GLU A 133 -2.87 -19.14 -2.66
C GLU A 133 -2.59 -18.80 -4.13
N LEU A 134 -2.71 -17.53 -4.53
CA LEU A 134 -2.39 -17.11 -5.91
C LEU A 134 -0.90 -17.22 -6.23
N ILE A 135 -0.03 -16.88 -5.28
CA ILE A 135 1.44 -17.00 -5.40
C ILE A 135 1.82 -18.47 -5.57
N GLU A 136 1.24 -19.36 -4.77
CA GLU A 136 1.48 -20.81 -4.84
C GLU A 136 1.02 -21.42 -6.18
N GLN A 137 0.08 -20.79 -6.89
CA GLN A 137 -0.37 -21.21 -8.21
C GLN A 137 0.55 -20.80 -9.37
N GLY A 138 1.80 -20.41 -9.10
CA GLY A 138 2.86 -20.33 -10.11
C GLY A 138 3.24 -18.92 -10.59
N ILE A 139 2.76 -17.86 -9.93
CA ILE A 139 3.31 -16.51 -10.13
C ILE A 139 4.42 -16.26 -9.10
N GLU A 140 5.59 -15.89 -9.57
CA GLU A 140 6.71 -15.49 -8.73
C GLU A 140 6.52 -14.04 -8.28
N VAL A 141 6.41 -13.84 -6.96
CA VAL A 141 6.15 -12.53 -6.37
C VAL A 141 7.25 -12.17 -5.39
N GLN A 142 7.84 -11.00 -5.59
CA GLN A 142 8.72 -10.37 -4.63
C GLN A 142 8.05 -9.13 -4.04
N PHE A 143 8.14 -8.95 -2.73
CA PHE A 143 7.64 -7.75 -2.07
C PHE A 143 8.79 -6.82 -1.75
N LYS A 144 8.61 -5.53 -2.06
CA LYS A 144 9.59 -4.48 -1.81
C LYS A 144 8.93 -3.31 -1.10
N HIS A 145 9.55 -2.88 0.00
CA HIS A 145 9.15 -1.64 0.65
C HIS A 145 9.64 -0.44 -0.18
N VAL A 146 8.78 0.56 -0.38
CA VAL A 146 9.11 1.83 -1.05
C VAL A 146 8.87 3.03 -0.17
#